data_AF-A0A530AKR3-F1
#
_entry.id   AF-A0A530AKR3-F1
#
_cell.length_a   1.000
_cell.length_b   1.000
_cell.length_c   1.000
_cell.angle_alpha   90.00
_cell.angle_beta   90.00
_cell.angle_gamma   90.00
#
_symmetry.space_group_name_H-M   'P 1'
#
loop_
_entity.id
_entity.type
_entity.pdbx_description
1 polymer ?
#
loop_
_entity_poly.entity_id
_entity_poly.type
_entity_poly.pdbx_seq_one_letter_code
_entity_poly.pdbx_strand_id
1 'polypeptide(L)'
;FAMLAWSAVHLKKEPDATFLAYLPLIEKQARDPRNFVRKAVNWALRQIGKRSMSLHAPALALAEELATSSDRTARWIGRDAVKELTDAKQLARLAAAKT
;
A
#
# COMPACT_ATOMS: atom_id res chain seq x y z
N PHE A 1 3.96 -6.90 -8.84
CA PHE A 1 3.98 -5.98 -7.69
C PHE A 1 5.04 -4.88 -7.79
N ALA A 2 6.30 -5.15 -8.13
CA ALA A 2 7.29 -4.08 -8.33
C ALA A 2 6.85 -3.05 -9.38
N MET A 3 6.33 -3.52 -10.52
CA MET A 3 5.72 -2.64 -11.53
C MET A 3 4.52 -1.86 -11.00
N LEU A 4 3.68 -2.46 -10.14
CA LEU A 4 2.54 -1.76 -9.52
C LEU A 4 3.02 -0.64 -8.58
N ALA A 5 4.04 -0.91 -7.76
CA ALA A 5 4.66 0.08 -6.90
C ALA A 5 5.26 1.23 -7.72
N TRP A 6 5.98 0.90 -8.80
CA TRP A 6 6.56 1.88 -9.72
C TRP A 6 5.46 2.72 -10.39
N SER A 7 4.39 2.09 -10.88
CA SER A 7 3.25 2.77 -11.49
C SER A 7 2.56 3.74 -10.53
N ALA A 8 2.38 3.37 -9.27
CA ALA A 8 1.81 4.25 -8.25
C ALA A 8 2.65 5.53 -8.05
N VAL A 9 3.98 5.44 -8.22
CA VAL A 9 4.88 6.59 -8.14
C VAL A 9 4.89 7.40 -9.44
N HIS A 10 4.95 6.76 -10.60
CA HIS A 10 5.33 7.44 -11.85
C HIS A 10 4.19 7.74 -12.81
N LEU A 11 3.09 6.98 -12.79
CA LEU A 11 1.96 7.24 -13.69
C LEU A 11 1.08 8.35 -13.12
N LYS A 12 1.56 9.60 -13.15
CA LYS A 12 0.91 10.75 -12.49
C LYS A 12 -0.49 11.08 -13.01
N LYS A 13 -0.80 10.68 -14.24
CA LYS A 13 -2.10 10.92 -14.89
C LYS A 13 -3.08 9.74 -14.76
N GLU A 14 -2.60 8.59 -14.27
CA GLU A 14 -3.45 7.42 -14.08
C GLU A 14 -4.47 7.67 -12.96
N PRO A 15 -5.77 7.39 -13.17
CA PRO A 15 -6.77 7.58 -12.14
C PRO A 15 -6.53 6.72 -10.91
N ASP A 16 -6.87 7.23 -9.74
CA ASP A 16 -6.76 6.48 -8.50
C ASP A 16 -7.63 5.21 -8.49
N ALA A 17 -8.74 5.21 -9.24
CA ALA A 17 -9.58 4.02 -9.46
C ALA A 17 -8.79 2.82 -9.99
N THR A 18 -7.79 3.05 -10.85
CA THR A 18 -6.92 1.98 -11.35
C THR A 18 -6.11 1.34 -10.22
N PHE A 19 -5.59 2.14 -9.28
CA PHE A 19 -4.82 1.62 -8.14
C PHE A 19 -5.71 0.97 -7.08
N LEU A 20 -6.92 1.49 -6.86
CA LEU A 20 -7.92 0.85 -5.99
C LEU A 20 -8.24 -0.57 -6.46
N ALA A 21 -8.39 -0.78 -7.77
CA ALA A 21 -8.68 -2.10 -8.35
C ALA A 21 -7.58 -3.15 -8.08
N TYR A 22 -6.36 -2.72 -7.72
CA TYR A 22 -5.27 -3.64 -7.38
C TYR A 22 -5.18 -3.99 -5.88
N LEU A 23 -5.89 -3.31 -4.99
CA LEU A 23 -5.87 -3.64 -3.55
C LEU A 23 -6.32 -5.09 -3.26
N PRO A 24 -7.38 -5.64 -3.90
CA PRO A 24 -7.74 -7.05 -3.71
C PRO A 24 -6.64 -8.03 -4.14
N LEU A 25 -5.87 -7.69 -5.19
CA LEU A 25 -4.74 -8.50 -5.62
C LEU A 25 -3.59 -8.47 -4.60
N ILE A 26 -3.33 -7.31 -3.99
CA ILE A 26 -2.35 -7.15 -2.92
C ILE A 26 -2.75 -7.99 -1.71
N GLU A 27 -4.00 -7.89 -1.27
CA GLU A 27 -4.53 -8.69 -0.16
C GLU A 27 -4.36 -10.18 -0.42
N LYS A 28 -4.82 -10.66 -1.58
CA LYS A 28 -4.72 -12.08 -1.97
C LYS A 28 -3.29 -12.61 -1.93
N GLN A 29 -2.31 -11.79 -2.32
CA GLN A 29 -0.90 -12.20 -2.39
C GLN A 29 -0.09 -11.85 -1.14
N ALA A 30 -0.69 -11.20 -0.14
CA ALA A 30 -0.01 -10.83 1.11
C ALA A 30 0.42 -12.04 1.96
N ARG A 31 -0.08 -13.23 1.68
CA ARG A 31 0.27 -14.49 2.37
C ARG A 31 1.37 -15.28 1.67
N ASP A 32 1.88 -14.81 0.52
CA ASP A 32 2.93 -15.52 -0.20
C ASP A 32 4.29 -15.42 0.54
N PRO A 33 4.87 -16.54 0.98
CA PRO A 33 6.06 -16.52 1.83
C PRO A 33 7.36 -16.23 1.05
N ARG A 34 7.34 -16.21 -0.28
CA ARG A 34 8.55 -15.99 -1.08
C ARG A 34 9.05 -14.56 -0.84
N ASN A 35 10.30 -14.44 -0.42
CA ASN A 35 10.88 -13.16 0.04
C ASN A 35 10.67 -11.99 -0.93
N PHE A 36 10.91 -12.22 -2.23
CA PHE A 36 10.74 -11.17 -3.24
C PHE A 36 9.27 -10.83 -3.50
N VAL A 37 8.36 -11.79 -3.39
CA VAL A 37 6.92 -11.53 -3.51
C VAL A 37 6.46 -10.69 -2.32
N ARG A 38 6.72 -11.13 -1.08
CA ARG A 38 6.38 -10.36 0.13
C ARG A 38 6.92 -8.94 0.11
N LYS A 39 8.19 -8.76 -0.27
CA LYS A 39 8.82 -7.42 -0.38
C LYS A 39 8.13 -6.56 -1.43
N ALA A 40 7.81 -7.13 -2.59
CA ALA A 40 7.15 -6.39 -3.67
C ALA A 40 5.69 -6.04 -3.32
N VAL A 41 4.96 -6.94 -2.66
CA VAL A 41 3.58 -6.69 -2.18
C VAL A 41 3.58 -5.57 -1.15
N ASN A 42 4.46 -5.63 -0.13
CA ASN A 42 4.63 -4.55 0.84
C ASN A 42 4.94 -3.21 0.16
N TRP A 43 5.90 -3.21 -0.77
CA TRP A 43 6.26 -1.99 -1.47
C TRP A 43 5.09 -1.41 -2.27
N ALA A 44 4.33 -2.25 -2.99
CA ALA A 44 3.15 -1.80 -3.73
C ALA A 44 2.08 -1.19 -2.81
N LEU A 45 1.72 -1.85 -1.71
CA LEU A 45 0.73 -1.35 -0.75
C LEU A 45 1.10 0.04 -0.24
N ARG A 46 2.35 0.21 0.18
CA ARG A 46 2.86 1.50 0.67
C ARG A 46 2.87 2.56 -0.40
N GLN A 47 3.32 2.27 -1.63
CA GLN A 47 3.34 3.28 -2.69
C GLN A 47 1.93 3.71 -3.11
N ILE A 48 0.95 2.79 -3.13
CA ILE A 48 -0.45 3.14 -3.37
C ILE A 48 -0.98 4.07 -2.28
N GLY A 49 -0.84 3.71 -1.00
CA GLY A 49 -1.34 4.53 0.10
C GLY A 49 -0.62 5.88 0.28
N LYS A 50 0.56 6.04 -0.33
CA LYS A 50 1.31 7.31 -0.35
C LYS A 50 1.00 8.18 -1.57
N ARG A 51 0.19 7.73 -2.52
CA ARG A 51 -0.02 8.45 -3.77
C ARG A 51 -0.94 9.67 -3.61
N SER A 52 -2.10 9.47 -3.02
CA SER A 52 -3.16 10.47 -2.86
C SER A 52 -4.02 10.16 -1.64
N MET A 53 -4.82 11.13 -1.18
CA MET A 53 -5.69 10.92 0.00
C MET A 53 -6.81 9.90 -0.25
N SER A 54 -7.33 9.83 -1.48
CA SER A 54 -8.35 8.84 -1.90
C SER A 54 -7.83 7.39 -1.86
N LEU A 55 -6.54 7.19 -2.10
CA LEU A 55 -5.86 5.88 -1.99
C LEU A 55 -5.34 5.60 -0.59
N HIS A 56 -5.06 6.65 0.18
CA HIS A 56 -4.49 6.54 1.51
C HIS A 56 -5.41 5.74 2.44
N ALA A 57 -6.67 6.15 2.59
CA ALA A 57 -7.58 5.51 3.53
C ALA A 57 -7.81 4.01 3.20
N PRO A 58 -8.12 3.60 1.95
CA PRO A 58 -8.27 2.19 1.61
C PRO A 58 -6.99 1.37 1.79
N ALA A 59 -5.82 1.93 1.45
CA ALA A 59 -4.55 1.24 1.64
C ALA A 59 -4.18 1.09 3.12
N LEU A 60 -4.48 2.10 3.95
CA LEU A 60 -4.26 2.04 5.40
C LEU A 60 -5.19 1.00 6.04
N ALA A 61 -6.47 0.98 5.68
CA ALA A 61 -7.43 -0.02 6.17
C ALA A 61 -6.94 -1.45 5.86
N LEU A 62 -6.52 -1.71 4.62
CA LEU A 62 -5.95 -3.02 4.25
C LEU A 62 -4.66 -3.31 5.04
N ALA A 63 -3.81 -2.31 5.27
CA ALA A 63 -2.60 -2.50 6.07
C ALA A 63 -2.92 -2.88 7.53
N GLU A 64 -3.93 -2.26 8.14
CA GLU A 64 -4.41 -2.56 9.48
C GLU A 64 -4.99 -3.97 9.58
N GLU A 65 -5.82 -4.38 8.62
CA GLU A 65 -6.35 -5.74 8.51
C GLU A 65 -5.20 -6.76 8.43
N LEU A 66 -4.25 -6.55 7.52
CA LEU A 66 -3.09 -7.43 7.37
C LEU A 66 -2.25 -7.47 8.65
N ALA A 67 -2.11 -6.36 9.38
CA ALA A 67 -1.33 -6.28 10.62
C ALA A 67 -1.90 -7.13 11.77
N THR A 68 -3.19 -7.47 11.70
CA THR A 68 -3.87 -8.36 12.66
C THR A 68 -3.88 -9.84 12.23
N SER A 69 -3.56 -10.13 10.96
CA SER A 69 -3.59 -11.48 10.39
C SER A 69 -2.76 -12.51 11.16
N SER A 70 -3.26 -13.74 11.28
CA SER A 70 -2.51 -14.87 11.87
C SER A 70 -1.30 -15.30 11.01
N ASP A 71 -1.31 -14.99 9.72
CA ASP A 71 -0.21 -15.28 8.80
C ASP A 71 0.98 -14.33 9.02
N ARG A 72 2.19 -14.88 9.22
CA ARG A 72 3.39 -14.09 9.54
C ARG A 72 3.79 -13.15 8.40
N THR A 73 3.61 -13.55 7.14
CA THR A 73 3.95 -12.77 5.95
C THR A 73 3.03 -11.56 5.85
N ALA A 74 1.71 -11.79 5.92
CA ALA A 74 0.69 -10.75 5.89
C ALA A 74 0.87 -9.76 7.05
N ARG A 75 1.06 -10.27 8.27
CA ARG A 75 1.28 -9.45 9.46
C ARG A 75 2.51 -8.56 9.36
N TRP A 76 3.59 -9.07 8.77
CA TRP A 76 4.80 -8.28 8.53
C TRP A 76 4.56 -7.17 7.52
N ILE A 77 3.85 -7.46 6.42
CA ILE A 77 3.47 -6.45 5.41
C ILE A 77 2.60 -5.37 6.06
N GLY A 78 1.54 -5.76 6.76
CA GLY A 78 0.60 -4.84 7.38
C GLY A 78 1.27 -3.91 8.39
N ARG A 79 2.06 -4.45 9.32
CA ARG A 79 2.76 -3.63 10.34
C ARG A 79 3.73 -2.63 9.73
N ASP A 80 4.48 -3.02 8.70
CA ASP A 80 5.40 -2.10 8.01
C ASP A 80 4.64 -1.00 7.26
N ALA A 81 3.54 -1.37 6.59
CA ALA A 81 2.71 -0.42 5.86
C ALA A 81 1.96 0.55 6.79
N VAL A 82 1.36 0.09 7.88
CA VAL A 82 0.73 0.94 8.90
C VAL A 82 1.73 1.98 9.39
N LYS A 83 2.92 1.54 9.83
CA LYS A 83 3.96 2.44 10.34
C LYS A 83 4.29 3.58 9.38
N GLU A 84 4.44 3.28 8.08
CA GLU A 84 4.80 4.29 7.09
C GLU A 84 3.62 5.17 6.67
N LEU A 85 2.41 4.59 6.58
CA LEU A 85 1.22 5.33 6.17
C LEU A 85 0.71 6.26 7.29
N THR A 86 0.87 5.90 8.56
CA THR A 86 0.52 6.77 9.69
C THR A 86 1.62 7.77 10.06
N ASP A 87 2.75 7.80 9.34
CA ASP A 87 3.83 8.75 9.61
C ASP A 87 3.34 10.19 9.40
N ALA A 88 3.58 11.05 10.40
CA ALA A 88 3.06 12.42 10.39
C ALA A 88 3.57 13.25 9.21
N LYS A 89 4.83 13.04 8.79
CA LYS A 89 5.39 13.74 7.62
C LYS A 89 4.72 13.28 6.34
N GLN A 90 4.42 11.98 6.25
CA GLN A 90 3.72 11.42 5.10
C GLN A 90 2.26 11.94 5.00
N LEU A 91 1.54 11.99 6.11
CA LEU A 91 0.19 12.56 6.18
C LEU A 91 0.17 14.04 5.84
N ALA A 92 1.09 14.83 6.40
CA ALA A 92 1.22 16.25 6.10
C ALA A 92 1.49 16.50 4.62
N ARG A 93 2.36 15.69 4.00
CA ARG A 93 2.65 15.77 2.55
C ARG A 93 1.40 15.47 1.71
N LEU A 94 0.60 14.47 2.09
CA LEU A 94 -0.65 14.14 1.39
C LEU A 94 -1.70 15.23 1.54
N ALA A 95 -1.84 15.82 2.73
CA ALA A 95 -2.78 16.93 2.97
C ALA A 95 -2.38 18.20 2.21
N ALA A 96 -1.08 18.46 2.02
CA ALA A 96 -0.58 19.59 1.25
C ALA A 96 -0.69 19.40 -0.27
N ALA A 97 -0.78 18.17 -0.74
CA ALA A 97 -0.97 17.87 -2.16
C ALA A 97 -2.44 18.16 -2.53
N LYS A 98 -2.67 19.29 -3.23
CA LYS A 98 -3.99 19.61 -3.80
C LYS A 98 -4.41 18.49 -4.78
N THR A 99 -5.65 18.04 -4.62
CA THR A 99 -6.33 17.04 -5.45
C THR A 99 -6.41 17.47 -6.90
#